data_AF-A0A383RTA6-F1
#
_entry.id   AF-A0A383RTA6-F1
#
_cell.length_a   1.000
_cell.length_b   1.000
_cell.length_c   1.000
_cell.angle_alpha   90.00
_cell.angle_beta   90.00
_cell.angle_gamma   90.00
#
_symmetry.space_group_name_H-M   'P 1'
#
loop_
_entity.id
_entity.type
_entity.pdbx_description
1 polymer ?
#
loop_
_entity_poly.entity_id
_entity_poly.type
_entity_poly.pdbx_seq_one_letter_code
_entity_poly.pdbx_strand_id
1 'polypeptide(L)'
;MFPHLLRAAGQWLLLFPVRVLLILVGALVVPLALPLARPSGPAVLFTQAPGDWQLVTLPDWAWLWSNDRDGALGDKRGWWHLNAPFGLGAYHWFSKLWWLALRNPANNMRFAPLLGCPVTECDYRYWGDENVEDRPGEGGRRFLLATHKQTGRRYYGFYGVWQWSATRAVVVQIGFKGEPKDWAEDYTGDLSRQWAGMTFEINLFKDIS
;
A
#
# COMPACT_ATOMS: atom_id res chain seq x y z
N MET A 1 24.20 -8.20 9.59
CA MET A 1 22.86 -7.73 10.02
C MET A 1 22.90 -6.32 10.62
N PHE A 2 23.67 -6.07 11.70
CA PHE A 2 23.73 -4.77 12.37
C PHE A 2 23.89 -3.51 11.47
N PRO A 3 24.83 -3.45 10.50
CA PRO A 3 24.94 -2.28 9.63
C PRO A 3 23.72 -2.04 8.74
N HIS A 4 22.95 -3.09 8.43
CA HIS A 4 21.68 -2.95 7.69
C HIS A 4 20.58 -2.37 8.57
N LEU A 5 20.53 -2.76 9.84
CA LEU A 5 19.56 -2.20 10.80
C LEU A 5 19.78 -0.70 11.01
N LEU A 6 21.04 -0.25 11.15
CA LEU A 6 21.34 1.17 11.26
C LEU A 6 20.94 1.96 10.00
N ARG A 7 21.23 1.42 8.82
CA ARG A 7 20.84 2.06 7.54
C ARG A 7 19.32 2.08 7.35
N ALA A 8 18.64 1.01 7.74
CA ALA A 8 17.19 0.92 7.71
C ALA A 8 16.57 1.97 8.65
N ALA A 9 17.03 2.04 9.90
CA ALA A 9 16.57 3.04 10.86
C ALA A 9 16.77 4.48 10.34
N GLY A 10 17.94 4.79 9.78
CA GLY A 10 18.20 6.09 9.15
C GLY A 10 17.26 6.37 7.96
N GLN A 11 17.07 5.41 7.07
CA GLN A 11 16.15 5.53 5.94
C GLN A 11 14.71 5.77 6.40
N TRP A 12 14.24 5.01 7.39
CA TRP A 12 12.89 5.13 7.92
C TRP A 12 12.68 6.45 8.65
N LEU A 13 13.66 6.89 9.45
CA LEU A 13 13.60 8.17 10.15
C LEU A 13 13.51 9.37 9.19
N LEU A 14 14.18 9.30 8.04
CA LEU A 14 14.15 10.36 7.04
C LEU A 14 12.86 10.36 6.21
N LEU A 15 12.37 9.18 5.82
CA LEU A 15 11.20 9.08 4.94
C LEU A 15 9.86 9.10 5.70
N PHE A 16 9.84 8.79 7.00
CA PHE A 16 8.63 8.85 7.82
C PHE A 16 7.99 10.25 7.83
N PRO A 17 8.73 11.34 8.15
CA PRO A 17 8.15 12.69 8.14
C PRO A 17 7.64 13.09 6.75
N VAL A 18 8.35 12.71 5.69
CA VAL A 18 7.92 12.97 4.31
C VAL A 18 6.58 12.30 4.04
N ARG A 19 6.42 11.02 4.42
CA ARG A 19 5.16 10.30 4.26
C ARG A 19 4.03 10.97 5.06
N VAL A 20 4.27 11.30 6.33
CA VAL A 20 3.26 11.96 7.18
C VAL A 20 2.82 13.28 6.56
N LEU A 21 3.78 14.10 6.12
CA LEU A 21 3.50 15.36 5.45
C LEU A 21 2.64 15.15 4.19
N LEU A 22 2.98 14.17 3.34
CA LEU A 22 2.19 13.85 2.15
C LEU A 22 0.77 13.39 2.49
N ILE A 23 0.57 12.61 3.56
CA ILE A 23 -0.76 12.21 4.02
C ILE A 23 -1.56 13.44 4.47
N LEU A 24 -0.96 14.33 5.26
CA LEU A 24 -1.60 15.55 5.75
C LEU A 24 -1.97 16.52 4.62
N VAL A 25 -1.06 16.72 3.66
CA VAL A 25 -1.33 17.50 2.46
C VAL A 25 -2.44 16.84 1.63
N GLY A 26 -2.43 15.51 1.55
CA GLY A 26 -3.48 14.74 0.86
C GLY A 26 -4.87 14.95 1.44
N ALA A 27 -5.00 15.09 2.76
CA ALA A 27 -6.27 15.40 3.41
C ALA A 27 -6.86 16.74 2.94
N LEU A 28 -6.03 17.68 2.47
CA LEU A 28 -6.46 18.95 1.88
C LEU A 28 -6.61 18.86 0.36
N VAL A 29 -5.69 18.17 -0.32
CA VAL A 29 -5.68 18.08 -1.79
C VAL A 29 -6.81 17.23 -2.34
N VAL A 30 -7.07 16.05 -1.74
CA VAL A 30 -8.09 15.12 -2.22
C VAL A 30 -9.49 15.75 -2.29
N PRO A 31 -10.03 16.44 -1.25
CA PRO A 31 -11.36 17.05 -1.36
C PRO A 31 -11.45 18.14 -2.45
N LEU A 32 -10.36 18.83 -2.76
CA LEU A 32 -10.30 19.83 -3.84
C LEU A 32 -10.20 19.18 -5.23
N ALA A 33 -9.45 18.08 -5.34
CA ALA A 33 -9.19 17.38 -6.59
C ALA A 33 -10.33 16.43 -7.00
N LEU A 34 -11.03 15.84 -6.02
CA LEU A 34 -12.03 14.79 -6.25
C LEU A 34 -13.22 15.23 -7.11
N PRO A 35 -13.75 16.47 -7.02
CA PRO A 35 -14.79 16.96 -7.96
C PRO A 35 -14.33 17.00 -9.42
N LEU A 36 -13.01 17.03 -9.66
CA LEU A 36 -12.40 17.06 -10.98
C LEU A 36 -11.88 15.68 -11.42
N ALA A 37 -12.19 14.62 -10.66
CA ALA A 37 -11.74 13.27 -10.95
C ALA A 37 -12.24 12.79 -12.32
N ARG A 38 -11.40 12.02 -13.01
CA ARG A 38 -11.63 11.59 -14.38
C ARG A 38 -11.83 10.08 -14.44
N PRO A 39 -12.94 9.60 -15.01
CA PRO A 39 -13.07 8.20 -15.34
C PRO A 39 -12.12 7.83 -16.50
N SER A 40 -11.61 6.60 -16.49
CA SER A 40 -10.77 6.03 -17.53
C SER A 40 -11.27 4.66 -17.95
N GLY A 41 -11.34 4.42 -19.25
CA GLY A 41 -11.86 3.19 -19.84
C GLY A 41 -13.37 3.01 -19.68
N PRO A 42 -13.95 1.94 -20.23
CA PRO A 42 -15.35 1.60 -20.01
C PRO A 42 -15.58 1.10 -18.58
N ALA A 43 -16.81 1.29 -18.09
CA ALA A 43 -17.27 0.62 -16.88
C ALA A 43 -17.39 -0.90 -17.13
N VAL A 44 -17.04 -1.70 -16.13
CA VAL A 44 -17.12 -3.17 -16.14
C VAL A 44 -17.79 -3.64 -14.85
N LEU A 45 -18.35 -4.83 -14.81
CA LEU A 45 -18.93 -5.35 -13.57
C LEU A 45 -17.86 -5.58 -12.49
N PHE A 46 -18.21 -5.32 -11.24
CA PHE A 46 -17.42 -5.82 -10.10
C PHE A 46 -17.34 -7.35 -10.15
N THR A 47 -16.19 -7.92 -9.77
CA THR A 47 -16.01 -9.38 -9.84
C THR A 47 -16.62 -10.15 -8.68
N GLN A 48 -16.89 -9.49 -7.54
CA GLN A 48 -17.42 -10.13 -6.32
C GLN A 48 -18.51 -9.31 -5.61
N ALA A 49 -19.01 -8.24 -6.24
CA ALA A 49 -20.06 -7.38 -5.70
C ALA A 49 -21.06 -7.01 -6.81
N PRO A 50 -22.30 -6.60 -6.49
CA PRO A 50 -23.19 -6.02 -7.47
C PRO A 50 -22.71 -4.63 -7.92
N GLY A 51 -23.03 -4.26 -9.16
CA GLY A 51 -22.73 -2.96 -9.74
C GLY A 51 -21.49 -2.94 -10.63
N ASP A 52 -21.15 -1.74 -11.09
CA ASP A 52 -20.05 -1.49 -12.02
C ASP A 52 -18.84 -0.87 -11.32
N TRP A 53 -17.66 -1.30 -11.73
CA TRP A 53 -16.38 -0.68 -11.47
C TRP A 53 -15.88 0.08 -12.69
N GLN A 54 -15.28 1.23 -12.44
CA GLN A 54 -14.52 1.99 -13.43
C GLN A 54 -13.32 2.62 -12.75
N LEU A 55 -12.20 2.70 -13.45
CA LEU A 55 -11.04 3.42 -12.93
C LEU A 55 -11.37 4.91 -12.89
N VAL A 56 -11.40 5.51 -11.71
CA VAL A 56 -11.61 6.95 -11.53
C VAL A 56 -10.41 7.52 -10.81
N THR A 57 -9.64 8.39 -11.46
CA THR A 57 -8.40 8.96 -10.91
C THR A 57 -8.53 10.46 -10.67
N LEU A 58 -7.69 11.01 -9.79
CA LEU A 58 -7.59 12.46 -9.61
C LEU A 58 -6.89 13.11 -10.82
N PRO A 59 -7.06 14.42 -11.06
CA PRO A 59 -6.29 15.15 -12.07
C PRO A 59 -4.78 15.04 -11.86
N ASP A 60 -4.02 15.24 -12.94
CA ASP A 60 -2.56 15.03 -12.98
C ASP A 60 -1.79 15.82 -11.90
N TRP A 61 -2.22 17.04 -11.57
CA TRP A 61 -1.59 17.84 -10.52
C TRP A 61 -1.75 17.25 -9.11
N ALA A 62 -2.78 16.41 -8.91
CA ALA A 62 -3.08 15.69 -7.67
C ALA A 62 -2.72 14.19 -7.77
N TRP A 63 -2.00 13.78 -8.82
CA TRP A 63 -1.72 12.38 -9.13
C TRP A 63 -1.11 11.61 -7.96
N LEU A 64 -0.26 12.24 -7.16
CA LEU A 64 0.39 11.61 -6.01
C LEU A 64 -0.61 11.04 -4.98
N TRP A 65 -1.79 11.65 -4.87
CA TRP A 65 -2.90 11.24 -3.99
C TRP A 65 -4.01 10.45 -4.71
N SER A 66 -3.82 10.19 -6.01
CA SER A 66 -4.66 9.27 -6.76
C SER A 66 -4.29 7.82 -6.45
N ASN A 67 -5.03 6.89 -7.04
CA ASN A 67 -4.74 5.46 -7.03
C ASN A 67 -4.93 4.92 -8.45
N ASP A 68 -3.84 4.70 -9.17
CA ASP A 68 -3.93 4.28 -10.58
C ASP A 68 -4.31 2.81 -10.77
N ARG A 69 -4.35 2.03 -9.68
CA ARG A 69 -4.74 0.62 -9.71
C ARG A 69 -6.23 0.45 -9.41
N ASP A 70 -6.68 1.01 -8.30
CA ASP A 70 -8.03 0.82 -7.78
C ASP A 70 -8.92 2.06 -8.05
N GLY A 71 -8.32 3.23 -8.28
CA GLY A 71 -9.05 4.48 -8.43
C GLY A 71 -9.76 4.91 -7.14
N ALA A 72 -10.65 5.89 -7.30
CA ALA A 72 -11.49 6.42 -6.24
C ALA A 72 -12.61 5.45 -5.82
N LEU A 73 -12.97 4.51 -6.69
CA LEU A 73 -14.02 3.51 -6.43
C LEU A 73 -13.52 2.28 -5.65
N GLY A 74 -12.22 2.19 -5.37
CA GLY A 74 -11.63 1.04 -4.70
C GLY A 74 -11.47 -0.16 -5.65
N ASP A 75 -11.21 -1.33 -5.10
CA ASP A 75 -10.74 -2.46 -5.91
C ASP A 75 -11.83 -3.06 -6.83
N LYS A 76 -11.40 -3.64 -7.97
CA LYS A 76 -12.27 -4.28 -8.98
C LYS A 76 -13.13 -5.43 -8.43
N ARG A 77 -12.81 -5.99 -7.26
CA ARG A 77 -13.64 -7.02 -6.62
C ARG A 77 -14.90 -6.43 -6.00
N GLY A 78 -14.90 -5.14 -5.69
CA GLY A 78 -16.01 -4.46 -5.02
C GLY A 78 -15.97 -4.59 -3.51
N TRP A 79 -14.84 -5.01 -2.93
CA TRP A 79 -14.70 -5.04 -1.47
C TRP A 79 -14.94 -3.66 -0.87
N TRP A 80 -14.36 -2.61 -1.46
CA TRP A 80 -14.63 -1.23 -1.00
C TRP A 80 -16.09 -0.82 -1.16
N HIS A 81 -16.75 -1.25 -2.24
CA HIS A 81 -18.16 -0.96 -2.45
C HIS A 81 -19.05 -1.53 -1.33
N LEU A 82 -18.74 -2.74 -0.85
CA LEU A 82 -19.49 -3.39 0.23
C LEU A 82 -19.12 -2.88 1.64
N ASN A 83 -17.92 -2.35 1.82
CA ASN A 83 -17.36 -2.00 3.13
C ASN A 83 -17.15 -0.49 3.35
N ALA A 84 -17.62 0.34 2.43
CA ALA A 84 -17.54 1.79 2.56
C ALA A 84 -18.27 2.26 3.84
N PRO A 85 -17.78 3.33 4.50
CA PRO A 85 -18.38 3.85 5.73
C PRO A 85 -19.87 4.10 5.58
N PHE A 86 -20.62 3.73 6.62
CA PHE A 86 -22.07 3.90 6.70
C PHE A 86 -22.87 3.20 5.58
N GLY A 87 -22.27 2.23 4.87
CA GLY A 87 -22.94 1.51 3.78
C GLY A 87 -23.22 2.37 2.54
N LEU A 88 -22.50 3.47 2.36
CA LEU A 88 -22.76 4.45 1.29
C LEU A 88 -22.37 3.95 -0.12
N GLY A 89 -21.69 2.80 -0.22
CA GLY A 89 -21.17 2.27 -1.47
C GLY A 89 -19.98 3.08 -2.03
N ALA A 90 -19.31 2.53 -3.03
CA ALA A 90 -18.12 3.15 -3.64
C ALA A 90 -18.43 4.44 -4.44
N TYR A 91 -19.67 4.61 -4.92
CA TYR A 91 -20.02 5.72 -5.81
C TYR A 91 -20.17 7.04 -5.08
N HIS A 92 -20.52 7.00 -3.79
CA HIS A 92 -20.76 8.18 -2.98
C HIS A 92 -19.48 9.00 -2.81
N TRP A 93 -19.59 10.33 -2.92
CA TRP A 93 -18.44 11.23 -2.85
C TRP A 93 -17.64 11.05 -1.54
N PHE A 94 -18.33 10.93 -0.41
CA PHE A 94 -17.66 10.71 0.89
C PHE A 94 -16.89 9.39 0.95
N SER A 95 -17.39 8.32 0.32
CA SER A 95 -16.67 7.05 0.25
C SER A 95 -15.39 7.18 -0.56
N LYS A 96 -15.43 7.90 -1.68
CA LYS A 96 -14.23 8.20 -2.49
C LYS A 96 -13.21 9.04 -1.72
N LEU A 97 -13.70 10.07 -1.00
CA LEU A 97 -12.86 10.89 -0.12
C LEU A 97 -12.21 10.03 0.96
N TRP A 98 -12.98 9.22 1.68
CA TRP A 98 -12.47 8.35 2.73
C TRP A 98 -11.44 7.35 2.19
N TRP A 99 -11.71 6.76 1.03
CA TRP A 99 -10.79 5.85 0.37
C TRP A 99 -9.44 6.49 0.07
N LEU A 100 -9.44 7.64 -0.62
CA LEU A 100 -8.23 8.28 -1.12
C LEU A 100 -7.50 9.13 -0.07
N ALA A 101 -8.21 9.74 0.89
CA ALA A 101 -7.60 10.64 1.87
C ALA A 101 -7.26 9.97 3.21
N LEU A 102 -7.95 8.88 3.57
CA LEU A 102 -7.82 8.28 4.91
C LEU A 102 -7.38 6.81 4.85
N ARG A 103 -8.02 5.98 4.03
CA ARG A 103 -7.72 4.55 3.97
C ARG A 103 -6.46 4.24 3.17
N ASN A 104 -6.30 4.85 2.01
CA ASN A 104 -5.13 4.70 1.12
C ASN A 104 -4.55 6.05 0.70
N PRO A 105 -4.12 6.89 1.66
CA PRO A 105 -3.59 8.21 1.37
C PRO A 105 -2.30 8.14 0.58
N ALA A 106 -2.16 9.05 -0.39
CA ALA A 106 -0.97 9.20 -1.23
C ALA A 106 -0.55 7.90 -1.94
N ASN A 107 -1.49 7.05 -2.36
CA ASN A 107 -1.19 5.69 -2.83
C ASN A 107 -0.17 5.64 -3.99
N ASN A 108 -0.28 6.56 -4.95
CA ASN A 108 0.66 6.65 -6.08
C ASN A 108 2.08 7.05 -5.69
N MET A 109 2.34 7.48 -4.44
CA MET A 109 3.72 7.71 -3.96
C MET A 109 4.61 6.48 -4.09
N ARG A 110 4.03 5.27 -4.14
CA ARG A 110 4.78 4.03 -4.37
C ARG A 110 5.44 3.97 -5.74
N PHE A 111 5.07 4.83 -6.68
CA PHE A 111 5.70 4.96 -7.98
C PHE A 111 6.78 6.05 -8.01
N ALA A 112 6.89 6.85 -6.93
CA ALA A 112 7.94 7.84 -6.81
C ALA A 112 9.26 7.12 -6.45
N PRO A 113 10.40 7.46 -7.10
CA PRO A 113 11.67 6.80 -6.84
C PRO A 113 12.09 6.78 -5.37
N LEU A 114 11.66 7.76 -4.57
CA LEU A 114 12.03 7.84 -3.16
C LEU A 114 11.22 6.91 -2.23
N LEU A 115 9.97 6.61 -2.58
CA LEU A 115 8.96 5.98 -1.71
C LEU A 115 8.43 4.66 -2.28
N GLY A 116 8.93 4.26 -3.45
CA GLY A 116 8.67 3.00 -4.13
C GLY A 116 9.89 2.12 -4.27
N CYS A 117 9.70 0.81 -4.10
CA CYS A 117 10.68 -0.21 -4.45
C CYS A 117 10.15 -1.00 -5.67
N PRO A 118 10.79 -0.92 -6.85
CA PRO A 118 10.46 -1.77 -7.99
C PRO A 118 11.07 -3.15 -7.79
N VAL A 119 10.27 -4.13 -7.33
CA VAL A 119 10.79 -5.42 -6.84
C VAL A 119 11.48 -6.23 -7.94
N THR A 120 10.96 -6.22 -9.17
CA THR A 120 11.51 -6.91 -10.35
C THR A 120 12.90 -6.42 -10.75
N GLU A 121 13.19 -5.15 -10.50
CA GLU A 121 14.46 -4.49 -10.77
C GLU A 121 15.48 -4.63 -9.63
N CYS A 122 15.09 -5.30 -8.55
CA CYS A 122 15.93 -5.51 -7.37
C CYS A 122 16.33 -6.98 -7.19
N ASP A 123 17.47 -7.21 -6.54
CA ASP A 123 17.74 -8.45 -5.82
C ASP A 123 17.27 -8.30 -4.37
N TYR A 124 16.98 -9.40 -3.68
CA TYR A 124 16.57 -9.35 -2.28
C TYR A 124 17.33 -10.29 -1.36
N ARG A 125 17.31 -9.94 -0.08
CA ARG A 125 17.72 -10.78 1.05
C ARG A 125 16.73 -10.55 2.18
N TYR A 126 16.49 -11.58 2.98
CA TYR A 126 15.71 -11.43 4.19
C TYR A 126 16.35 -12.14 5.37
N TRP A 127 15.93 -11.75 6.57
CA TRP A 127 16.26 -12.39 7.84
C TRP A 127 14.98 -12.59 8.64
N GLY A 128 14.86 -13.75 9.28
CA GLY A 128 13.65 -14.17 9.97
C GLY A 128 12.82 -15.14 9.13
N ASP A 129 11.51 -15.06 9.26
CA ASP A 129 10.57 -15.98 8.63
C ASP A 129 10.31 -15.57 7.16
N GLU A 130 10.20 -16.57 6.28
CA GLU A 130 9.93 -16.34 4.85
C GLU A 130 8.49 -15.86 4.63
N ASN A 131 7.54 -16.59 5.21
CA ASN A 131 6.12 -16.26 5.21
C ASN A 131 5.73 -15.64 6.56
N VAL A 132 5.17 -14.44 6.51
CA VAL A 132 4.62 -13.73 7.67
C VAL A 132 3.38 -13.04 7.16
N GLU A 133 2.22 -13.33 7.76
CA GLU A 133 0.93 -12.79 7.36
C GLU A 133 0.13 -12.39 8.60
N ASP A 134 -0.79 -11.43 8.48
CA ASP A 134 -1.70 -11.05 9.55
C ASP A 134 -2.90 -12.01 9.65
N ARG A 135 -2.60 -13.32 9.74
CA ARG A 135 -3.57 -14.43 9.82
C ARG A 135 -3.27 -15.38 10.99
N PRO A 136 -4.25 -16.16 11.46
CA PRO A 136 -4.07 -17.06 12.60
C PRO A 136 -3.02 -18.12 12.28
N GLY A 137 -2.01 -18.23 13.13
CA GLY A 137 -0.92 -19.20 12.97
C GLY A 137 0.15 -18.83 11.93
N GLU A 138 0.01 -17.70 11.23
CA GLU A 138 0.99 -17.22 10.23
C GLU A 138 1.82 -16.02 10.73
N GLY A 139 1.83 -15.82 12.05
CA GLY A 139 2.65 -14.80 12.70
C GLY A 139 4.15 -15.08 12.59
N GLY A 140 4.97 -14.06 12.80
CA GLY A 140 6.42 -14.15 12.63
C GLY A 140 7.07 -12.79 12.51
N ARG A 141 8.34 -12.76 12.09
CA ARG A 141 9.05 -11.51 11.80
C ARG A 141 9.98 -11.66 10.61
N ARG A 142 9.97 -10.65 9.76
CA ARG A 142 10.80 -10.58 8.55
C ARG A 142 11.43 -9.20 8.43
N PHE A 143 12.75 -9.17 8.32
CA PHE A 143 13.49 -7.99 7.88
C PHE A 143 13.97 -8.22 6.46
N LEU A 144 13.53 -7.40 5.52
CA LEU A 144 13.81 -7.48 4.09
C LEU A 144 14.77 -6.36 3.69
N LEU A 145 15.73 -6.71 2.84
CA LEU A 145 16.55 -5.78 2.05
C LEU A 145 16.32 -6.09 0.58
N ALA A 146 15.87 -5.09 -0.18
CA ALA A 146 15.92 -5.09 -1.64
C ALA A 146 17.04 -4.16 -2.11
N THR A 147 17.80 -4.58 -3.12
CA THR A 147 18.88 -3.80 -3.73
C THR A 147 18.67 -3.71 -5.23
N HIS A 148 18.49 -2.50 -5.75
CA HIS A 148 18.32 -2.25 -7.16
C HIS A 148 19.55 -2.70 -7.95
N LYS A 149 19.34 -3.52 -8.98
CA LYS A 149 20.42 -4.19 -9.74
C LYS A 149 21.37 -3.20 -10.43
N GLN A 150 20.81 -2.14 -11.03
CA GLN A 150 21.61 -1.11 -11.73
C GLN A 150 22.17 -0.01 -10.83
N THR A 151 21.35 0.56 -9.94
CA THR A 151 21.75 1.75 -9.15
C THR A 151 22.40 1.40 -7.80
N GLY A 152 22.33 0.15 -7.35
CA GLY A 152 22.78 -0.29 -6.03
C GLY A 152 21.96 0.30 -4.87
N ARG A 153 20.88 1.02 -5.17
CA ARG A 153 19.99 1.62 -4.19
C ARG A 153 19.33 0.55 -3.33
N ARG A 154 19.23 0.81 -2.02
CA ARG A 154 18.71 -0.15 -1.04
C ARG A 154 17.38 0.29 -0.44
N TYR A 155 16.48 -0.67 -0.29
CA TYR A 155 15.16 -0.49 0.29
C TYR A 155 15.02 -1.47 1.45
N TYR A 156 14.71 -0.97 2.64
CA TYR A 156 14.57 -1.79 3.84
C TYR A 156 13.11 -1.87 4.28
N GLY A 157 12.65 -3.07 4.59
CA GLY A 157 11.33 -3.36 5.13
C GLY A 157 11.42 -4.22 6.38
N PHE A 158 10.57 -3.96 7.35
CA PHE A 158 10.34 -4.84 8.49
C PHE A 158 8.85 -5.15 8.57
N TYR A 159 8.52 -6.42 8.75
CA TYR A 159 7.17 -6.87 9.04
C TYR A 159 7.21 -7.84 10.22
N GLY A 160 6.43 -7.56 11.25
CA GLY A 160 6.32 -8.39 12.44
C GLY A 160 4.86 -8.54 12.84
N VAL A 161 4.45 -9.78 13.09
CA VAL A 161 3.11 -10.15 13.52
C VAL A 161 3.25 -11.03 14.76
N TRP A 162 2.80 -10.53 15.91
CA TRP A 162 2.80 -11.25 17.18
C TRP A 162 1.37 -11.50 17.62
N GLN A 163 0.88 -12.70 17.33
CA GLN A 163 -0.44 -13.15 17.75
C GLN A 163 -0.48 -13.31 19.28
N TRP A 164 -1.49 -12.74 19.93
CA TRP A 164 -1.71 -12.84 21.38
C TRP A 164 -3.09 -13.41 21.74
N SER A 165 -3.98 -13.57 20.76
CA SER A 165 -5.20 -14.38 20.90
C SER A 165 -5.57 -15.04 19.56
N ALA A 166 -6.60 -15.89 19.55
CA ALA A 166 -7.08 -16.53 18.32
C ALA A 166 -7.49 -15.53 17.22
N THR A 167 -7.89 -14.31 17.59
CA THR A 167 -8.41 -13.29 16.67
C THR A 167 -7.64 -11.98 16.71
N ARG A 168 -6.56 -11.89 17.49
CA ARG A 168 -5.81 -10.63 17.64
C ARG A 168 -4.30 -10.81 17.60
N ALA A 169 -3.64 -9.82 16.98
CA ALA A 169 -2.19 -9.70 16.93
C ALA A 169 -1.73 -8.26 17.13
N VAL A 170 -0.47 -8.12 17.55
CA VAL A 170 0.32 -6.90 17.34
C VAL A 170 0.94 -7.00 15.97
N VAL A 171 0.69 -6.01 15.11
CA VAL A 171 1.29 -5.91 13.78
C VAL A 171 2.15 -4.66 13.70
N VAL A 172 3.40 -4.84 13.27
CA VAL A 172 4.35 -3.77 13.00
C VAL A 172 4.86 -3.93 11.58
N GLN A 173 4.57 -2.97 10.71
CA GLN A 173 5.11 -2.91 9.36
C GLN A 173 5.79 -1.55 9.14
N ILE A 174 7.09 -1.56 8.85
CA ILE A 174 7.90 -0.34 8.73
C ILE A 174 8.77 -0.45 7.48
N GLY A 175 8.80 0.58 6.65
CA GLY A 175 9.61 0.60 5.43
C GLY A 175 8.89 0.01 4.22
N PHE A 176 9.63 -0.57 3.27
CA PHE A 176 9.07 -1.02 1.99
C PHE A 176 8.38 -2.37 2.12
N LYS A 177 7.14 -2.50 1.62
CA LYS A 177 6.26 -3.68 1.76
C LYS A 177 6.62 -4.87 0.85
N GLY A 178 7.89 -5.07 0.51
CA GLY A 178 8.29 -6.22 -0.31
C GLY A 178 8.22 -7.54 0.47
N GLU A 179 7.90 -8.61 -0.23
CA GLU A 179 7.81 -9.98 0.29
C GLU A 179 8.58 -10.94 -0.62
N PRO A 180 9.19 -12.02 -0.11
CA PRO A 180 9.93 -12.98 -0.95
C PRO A 180 9.16 -13.46 -2.19
N LYS A 181 7.85 -13.72 -2.05
CA LYS A 181 6.98 -14.14 -3.16
C LYS A 181 6.89 -13.09 -4.28
N ASP A 182 7.07 -11.80 -3.97
CA ASP A 182 7.01 -10.73 -4.96
C ASP A 182 8.12 -10.83 -6.02
N TRP A 183 9.24 -11.49 -5.71
CA TRP A 183 10.34 -11.72 -6.66
C TRP A 183 10.12 -12.92 -7.59
N ALA A 184 9.14 -13.77 -7.28
CA ALA A 184 8.74 -14.91 -8.11
C ALA A 184 7.45 -14.66 -8.90
N GLU A 185 6.71 -13.58 -8.57
CA GLU A 185 5.45 -13.22 -9.22
C GLU A 185 5.66 -12.75 -10.67
N ASP A 186 4.76 -13.18 -11.56
CA ASP A 186 4.67 -12.66 -12.93
C ASP A 186 3.76 -11.42 -12.96
N TYR A 187 4.39 -10.25 -13.20
CA TYR A 187 3.69 -8.96 -13.28
C TYR A 187 3.25 -8.55 -14.69
N THR A 188 3.41 -9.40 -15.71
CA THR A 188 3.07 -9.04 -17.10
C THR A 188 1.62 -8.57 -17.28
N GLY A 189 0.69 -9.08 -16.47
CA GLY A 189 -0.72 -8.66 -16.48
C GLY A 189 -1.03 -7.33 -15.79
N ASP A 190 -0.15 -6.83 -14.91
CA ASP A 190 -0.29 -5.55 -14.23
C ASP A 190 1.07 -5.10 -13.66
N LEU A 191 1.83 -4.36 -14.47
CA LEU A 191 3.14 -3.84 -14.08
C LEU A 191 3.09 -2.88 -12.87
N SER A 192 1.93 -2.34 -12.52
CA SER A 192 1.80 -1.47 -11.34
C SER A 192 1.97 -2.25 -10.03
N ARG A 193 1.74 -3.57 -10.04
CA ARG A 193 1.85 -4.44 -8.86
C ARG A 193 3.30 -4.71 -8.44
N GLN A 194 4.28 -4.49 -9.32
CA GLN A 194 5.70 -4.68 -8.98
C GLN A 194 6.25 -3.61 -8.02
N TRP A 195 5.47 -2.56 -7.74
CA TRP A 195 5.90 -1.45 -6.89
C TRP A 195 5.47 -1.66 -5.44
N ALA A 196 6.43 -2.04 -4.60
CA ALA A 196 6.26 -2.11 -3.16
C ALA A 196 6.44 -0.71 -2.55
N GLY A 197 5.33 -0.13 -2.06
CA GLY A 197 5.35 1.17 -1.40
C GLY A 197 5.97 1.12 -0.01
N MET A 198 6.48 2.26 0.45
CA MET A 198 6.83 2.44 1.85
C MET A 198 5.57 2.33 2.74
N THR A 199 5.72 2.03 4.03
CA THR A 199 4.66 2.01 5.02
C THR A 199 5.17 2.24 6.43
N PHE A 200 4.25 2.63 7.30
CA PHE A 200 4.41 2.70 8.75
C PHE A 200 3.07 2.32 9.37
N GLU A 201 2.98 1.08 9.83
CA GLU A 201 1.83 0.53 10.54
C GLU A 201 2.32 0.00 11.88
N ILE A 202 1.68 0.47 12.95
CA ILE A 202 1.80 -0.10 14.29
C ILE A 202 0.37 -0.29 14.76
N ASN A 203 -0.11 -1.52 14.74
CA ASN A 203 -1.45 -1.88 15.18
C ASN A 203 -1.34 -2.87 16.32
N LEU A 204 -1.63 -2.42 17.55
CA LEU A 204 -1.50 -3.26 18.74
C LEU A 204 -2.65 -4.26 18.93
N PHE A 205 -3.76 -4.05 18.21
CA PHE A 205 -5.00 -4.82 18.34
C PHE A 205 -5.56 -5.19 16.96
N LYS A 206 -4.68 -5.61 16.04
CA LYS A 206 -5.06 -6.00 14.69
C LYS A 206 -6.03 -7.17 14.74
N ASP A 207 -7.12 -7.09 14.00
CA ASP A 207 -7.99 -8.24 13.73
C ASP A 207 -7.31 -9.19 12.76
N ILE A 208 -7.23 -10.46 13.13
CA ILE A 208 -6.66 -11.53 12.31
C ILE A 208 -7.66 -12.68 12.09
N SER A 209 -8.94 -12.51 12.43
CA SER A 209 -9.96 -13.56 12.22
C SER A 209 -10.33 -13.77 10.76
#